data_AF-A0A448I4A6-F1
#
_entry.id   AF-A0A448I4A6-F1
#
_cell.length_a   1.000
_cell.length_b   1.000
_cell.length_c   1.000
_cell.angle_alpha   90.00
_cell.angle_beta   90.00
_cell.angle_gamma   90.00
#
_symmetry.space_group_name_H-M   'P 1'
#
loop_
_entity.id
_entity.type
_entity.pdbx_description
1 polymer ?
#
loop_
_entity_poly.entity_id
_entity_poly.type
_entity_poly.pdbx_seq_one_letter_code
_entity_poly.pdbx_strand_id
1 'polypeptide(L)'
;MTATLADDTIPATDRPVVYRPQSAVFWLLIAALGLGILGLLGEFGPAISETLNTQLALAPIWLGFIVFLLWLMFKFDPYRSVRPYPQGLVAGAALGATTAVVMAMHGNGALQQLWARVLDPDTVAAWGPALSAPFVEEAAKGLCATVILVLCAATYNRIAHALMLGMFVGFGFDISEDLTYATRSAIYSLDSDLAGAGVNLVARILTAIPAHWSYTGLFTVGVLVLLPSFAGRDRWSPARRLGVAAALMFSAVFMHFVWDAPVPENILTKFAINLVIFFTAALLLIRDERDRVRGRIAAGRDVDPLRGVDDEVLDSLGSWRDRRRFLRQARRAGGRKAKKAARQRQRDALDLLNR
;
A
#
# COMPACT_ATOMS: atom_id res chain seq x y z
N MET A 1 -20.07 43.39 -29.59
CA MET A 1 -20.20 42.99 -28.17
C MET A 1 -19.63 41.60 -28.01
N THR A 2 -18.35 41.53 -27.67
CA THR A 2 -17.61 40.30 -27.39
C THR A 2 -17.87 39.89 -25.95
N ALA A 3 -18.62 38.81 -25.75
CA ALA A 3 -18.80 38.20 -24.44
C ALA A 3 -17.50 37.51 -24.03
N THR A 4 -16.82 38.10 -23.05
CA THR A 4 -15.74 37.49 -22.29
C THR A 4 -16.27 36.25 -21.56
N LEU A 5 -15.81 35.07 -21.99
CA LEU A 5 -15.94 33.84 -21.22
C LEU A 5 -15.09 34.00 -19.96
N ALA A 6 -15.76 34.01 -18.81
CA ALA A 6 -15.10 33.99 -17.52
C ALA A 6 -14.26 32.71 -17.42
N ASP A 7 -13.00 32.94 -17.09
CA ASP A 7 -11.98 31.95 -16.78
C ASP A 7 -12.34 31.30 -15.44
N ASP A 8 -13.03 30.15 -15.49
CA ASP A 8 -13.28 29.31 -14.31
C ASP A 8 -11.99 28.55 -13.96
N THR A 9 -10.97 29.27 -13.51
CA THR A 9 -9.87 28.67 -12.76
C THR A 9 -10.44 28.16 -11.44
N ILE A 10 -10.78 26.88 -11.38
CA ILE A 10 -11.12 26.20 -10.12
C ILE A 10 -9.91 26.38 -9.19
N PRO A 11 -10.04 27.10 -8.06
CA PRO A 11 -8.92 27.24 -7.15
C PRO A 11 -8.57 25.85 -6.62
N ALA A 12 -7.28 25.50 -6.65
CA ALA A 12 -6.76 24.29 -6.04
C ALA A 12 -7.21 24.28 -4.57
N THR A 13 -8.25 23.52 -4.25
CA THR A 13 -8.85 23.61 -2.91
C THR A 13 -7.88 22.99 -1.91
N ASP A 14 -7.41 23.79 -0.95
CA ASP A 14 -6.74 23.40 0.31
C ASP A 14 -7.66 22.56 1.23
N ARG A 15 -8.63 21.84 0.68
CA ARG A 15 -9.53 20.99 1.45
C ARG A 15 -8.76 19.73 1.87
N PRO A 16 -8.70 19.41 3.18
CA PRO A 16 -8.08 18.17 3.64
C PRO A 16 -8.77 16.97 2.97
N VAL A 17 -7.96 16.02 2.49
CA VAL A 17 -8.46 14.93 1.65
C VAL A 17 -9.31 13.96 2.45
N VAL A 18 -8.87 13.65 3.67
CA VAL A 18 -9.51 12.66 4.56
C VAL A 18 -10.54 13.31 5.48
N TYR A 19 -10.28 14.50 6.03
CA TYR A 19 -11.19 15.16 6.97
C TYR A 19 -12.45 15.66 6.24
N ARG A 20 -13.54 14.91 6.36
CA ARG A 20 -14.83 15.16 5.68
C ARG A 20 -16.00 14.88 6.63
N PRO A 21 -16.21 15.69 7.68
CA PRO A 21 -17.25 15.44 8.70
C PRO A 21 -18.68 15.36 8.14
N GLN A 22 -18.91 15.93 6.96
CA GLN A 22 -20.17 15.83 6.21
C GLN A 22 -20.41 14.47 5.53
N SER A 23 -19.40 13.60 5.46
CA SER A 23 -19.48 12.27 4.85
C SER A 23 -19.77 11.20 5.89
N ALA A 24 -20.77 10.35 5.66
CA ALA A 24 -21.01 9.18 6.51
C ALA A 24 -19.79 8.22 6.53
N VAL A 25 -19.05 8.13 5.41
CA VAL A 25 -17.85 7.29 5.31
C VAL A 25 -16.71 7.81 6.20
N PHE A 26 -16.67 9.12 6.47
CA PHE A 26 -15.71 9.67 7.44
C PHE A 26 -16.02 9.18 8.85
N TRP A 27 -17.29 9.16 9.26
CA TRP A 27 -17.67 8.63 10.57
C TRP A 27 -17.48 7.12 10.66
N LEU A 28 -17.67 6.38 9.56
CA LEU A 28 -17.30 4.97 9.47
C LEU A 28 -15.78 4.77 9.71
N LEU A 29 -14.93 5.59 9.09
CA LEU A 29 -13.49 5.58 9.33
C LEU A 29 -13.16 5.80 10.81
N ILE A 30 -13.75 6.83 11.44
CA ILE A 30 -13.51 7.15 12.85
C ILE A 30 -13.99 6.00 13.77
N ALA A 31 -15.18 5.47 13.53
CA ALA A 31 -15.72 4.35 14.30
C ALA A 31 -14.87 3.08 14.14
N ALA A 32 -14.47 2.75 12.91
CA ALA A 32 -13.62 1.60 12.61
C ALA A 32 -12.26 1.70 13.31
N LEU A 33 -11.63 2.88 13.29
CA LEU A 33 -10.38 3.13 14.01
C LEU A 33 -10.57 3.00 15.53
N GLY A 34 -11.61 3.64 16.08
CA GLY A 34 -11.89 3.59 17.52
C GLY A 34 -12.14 2.17 18.01
N LEU A 35 -13.00 1.42 17.32
CA LEU A 35 -13.29 0.02 17.64
C LEU A 35 -12.07 -0.88 17.45
N GLY A 36 -11.27 -0.66 16.39
CA GLY A 36 -10.04 -1.40 16.15
C GLY A 36 -9.01 -1.19 17.27
N ILE A 37 -8.81 0.06 17.71
CA ILE A 37 -7.91 0.39 18.82
C ILE A 37 -8.39 -0.25 20.13
N LEU A 38 -9.68 -0.10 20.45
CA LEU A 38 -10.24 -0.70 21.66
C LEU A 38 -10.15 -2.23 21.65
N GLY A 39 -10.39 -2.86 20.50
CA GLY A 39 -10.23 -4.30 20.32
C GLY A 39 -8.79 -4.76 20.56
N LEU A 40 -7.81 -4.08 19.97
CA LEU A 40 -6.40 -4.41 20.16
C LEU A 40 -5.92 -4.19 21.60
N LEU A 41 -6.36 -3.10 22.25
CA LEU A 41 -6.04 -2.85 23.65
C LEU A 41 -6.66 -3.90 24.56
N GLY A 42 -7.90 -4.34 24.27
CA GLY A 42 -8.57 -5.41 25.00
C GLY A 42 -7.83 -6.75 24.88
N GLU A 43 -7.37 -7.11 23.68
CA GLU A 43 -6.70 -8.40 23.46
C GLU A 43 -5.23 -8.39 23.92
N PHE A 44 -4.45 -7.39 23.50
CA PHE A 44 -2.98 -7.42 23.62
C PHE A 44 -2.45 -6.42 24.65
N GLY A 45 -3.29 -5.55 25.22
CA GLY A 45 -2.85 -4.52 26.18
C GLY A 45 -2.00 -5.07 27.33
N PRO A 46 -2.46 -6.13 28.05
CA PRO A 46 -1.68 -6.72 29.14
C PRO A 46 -0.33 -7.28 28.67
N ALA A 47 -0.31 -8.03 27.57
CA ALA A 47 0.91 -8.64 27.02
C ALA A 47 1.92 -7.59 26.51
N ILE A 48 1.43 -6.51 25.90
CA ILE A 48 2.27 -5.38 25.49
C ILE A 48 2.82 -4.64 26.70
N SER A 49 2.00 -4.46 27.75
CA SER A 49 2.45 -3.82 28.99
C SER A 49 3.57 -4.61 29.67
N GLU A 50 3.43 -5.93 29.70
CA GLU A 50 4.45 -6.83 30.26
C GLU A 50 5.77 -6.75 29.49
N THR A 51 5.69 -6.74 28.15
CA THR A 51 6.87 -6.75 27.27
C THR A 51 7.40 -5.36 26.91
N LEU A 52 6.86 -4.29 27.50
CA LEU A 52 7.11 -2.90 27.05
C LEU A 52 8.59 -2.53 27.04
N ASN A 53 9.34 -2.86 28.09
CA ASN A 53 10.76 -2.54 28.19
C ASN A 53 11.57 -3.20 27.05
N THR A 54 11.23 -4.45 26.73
CA THR A 54 11.84 -5.19 25.62
C THR A 54 11.52 -4.54 24.27
N GLN A 55 10.26 -4.17 24.04
CA GLN A 55 9.87 -3.50 22.80
C GLN A 55 10.51 -2.13 22.65
N LEU A 56 10.65 -1.37 23.75
CA LEU A 56 11.38 -0.09 23.76
C LEU A 56 12.88 -0.28 23.47
N ALA A 57 13.50 -1.34 23.99
CA ALA A 57 14.89 -1.67 23.68
C ALA A 57 15.11 -2.01 22.19
N LEU A 58 14.14 -2.68 21.56
CA LEU A 58 14.18 -3.03 20.14
C LEU A 58 13.67 -1.91 19.21
N ALA A 59 13.06 -0.86 19.75
CA ALA A 59 12.44 0.22 18.99
C ALA A 59 13.35 0.88 17.93
N PRO A 60 14.67 1.09 18.16
CA PRO A 60 15.55 1.63 17.13
C PRO A 60 15.68 0.72 15.89
N ILE A 61 15.69 -0.60 16.09
CA ILE A 61 15.76 -1.59 15.01
C ILE A 61 14.43 -1.62 14.26
N TRP A 62 13.31 -1.65 14.99
CA TRP A 62 11.96 -1.52 14.43
C TRP A 62 11.82 -0.27 13.57
N LEU A 63 12.26 0.89 14.07
CA LEU A 63 12.18 2.14 13.35
C LEU A 63 13.05 2.11 12.08
N GLY A 64 14.26 1.55 12.15
CA GLY A 64 15.13 1.35 10.99
C GLY A 64 14.46 0.49 9.92
N PHE A 65 13.82 -0.61 10.34
CA PHE A 65 13.08 -1.51 9.46
C PHE A 65 11.86 -0.83 8.81
N ILE A 66 11.04 -0.11 9.59
CA ILE A 66 9.91 0.70 9.10
C ILE A 66 10.38 1.73 8.07
N VAL A 67 11.45 2.47 8.36
CA VAL A 67 12.01 3.46 7.43
C VAL A 67 12.48 2.82 6.13
N PHE A 68 13.11 1.64 6.21
CA PHE A 68 13.53 0.87 5.04
C PHE A 68 12.33 0.42 4.20
N LEU A 69 11.28 -0.14 4.81
CA LEU A 69 10.07 -0.55 4.09
C LEU A 69 9.36 0.63 3.44
N LEU A 70 9.19 1.75 4.15
CA LEU A 70 8.61 2.97 3.57
C LEU A 70 9.45 3.46 2.37
N TRP A 71 10.77 3.46 2.48
CA TRP A 71 11.67 3.80 1.37
C TRP A 71 11.48 2.87 0.16
N LEU A 72 11.30 1.58 0.40
CA LEU A 72 11.10 0.56 -0.64
C LEU A 72 9.72 0.75 -1.30
N MET A 73 8.67 0.91 -0.52
CA MET A 73 7.30 1.10 -1.00
C MET A 73 7.20 2.33 -1.90
N PHE A 74 7.84 3.45 -1.53
CA PHE A 74 7.88 4.64 -2.38
C PHE A 74 8.66 4.45 -3.70
N LYS A 75 9.34 3.32 -3.93
CA LYS A 75 9.87 2.98 -5.27
C LYS A 75 8.79 2.56 -6.26
N PHE A 76 7.65 2.09 -5.76
CA PHE A 76 6.49 1.70 -6.56
C PHE A 76 5.61 2.89 -6.97
N ASP A 77 5.93 4.10 -6.48
CA ASP A 77 5.37 5.37 -6.98
C ASP A 77 6.44 6.23 -7.68
N PRO A 78 6.98 5.78 -8.84
CA PRO A 78 8.00 6.55 -9.55
C PRO A 78 7.48 7.91 -10.02
N TYR A 79 6.16 8.06 -10.21
CA TYR A 79 5.53 9.28 -10.72
C TYR A 79 5.05 10.24 -9.62
N ARG A 80 5.32 9.95 -8.34
CA ARG A 80 4.94 10.82 -7.19
C ARG A 80 3.44 11.06 -7.07
N SER A 81 2.64 10.10 -7.53
CA SER A 81 1.19 10.18 -7.66
C SER A 81 0.48 10.53 -6.35
N VAL A 82 0.97 9.99 -5.23
CA VAL A 82 0.35 10.16 -3.90
C VAL A 82 0.99 11.26 -3.05
N ARG A 83 2.08 11.88 -3.51
CA ARG A 83 2.81 12.91 -2.77
C ARG A 83 1.97 14.14 -2.40
N PRO A 84 1.03 14.61 -3.23
CA PRO A 84 0.18 15.74 -2.84
C PRO A 84 -0.79 15.41 -1.70
N TYR A 85 -1.13 14.12 -1.50
CA TYR A 85 -2.23 13.70 -0.64
C TYR A 85 -1.84 12.58 0.34
N PRO A 86 -0.76 12.71 1.13
CA PRO A 86 -0.24 11.62 1.98
C PRO A 86 -1.21 11.18 3.08
N GLN A 87 -2.19 12.03 3.43
CA GLN A 87 -3.18 11.78 4.48
C GLN A 87 -3.92 10.45 4.27
N GLY A 88 -4.27 10.11 3.02
CA GLY A 88 -4.96 8.84 2.71
C GLY A 88 -4.10 7.61 2.99
N LEU A 89 -2.78 7.70 2.77
CA LEU A 89 -1.84 6.62 3.10
C LEU A 89 -1.73 6.40 4.60
N VAL A 90 -1.68 7.50 5.38
CA VAL A 90 -1.63 7.44 6.85
C VAL A 90 -2.93 6.84 7.40
N ALA A 91 -4.09 7.28 6.90
CA ALA A 91 -5.38 6.73 7.31
C ALA A 91 -5.53 5.25 6.93
N GLY A 92 -5.04 4.86 5.75
CA GLY A 92 -5.00 3.47 5.31
C GLY A 92 -4.11 2.60 6.20
N ALA A 93 -2.89 3.05 6.50
CA ALA A 93 -2.00 2.35 7.42
C ALA A 93 -2.59 2.24 8.83
N ALA A 94 -3.26 3.28 9.33
CA ALA A 94 -3.92 3.23 10.62
C ALA A 94 -5.06 2.20 10.66
N LEU A 95 -5.91 2.14 9.63
CA LEU A 95 -6.96 1.12 9.53
C LEU A 95 -6.37 -0.29 9.40
N GLY A 96 -5.30 -0.45 8.62
CA GLY A 96 -4.56 -1.70 8.49
C GLY A 96 -4.01 -2.19 9.83
N ALA A 97 -3.37 -1.30 10.57
CA ALA A 97 -2.77 -1.58 11.87
C ALA A 97 -3.78 -1.83 13.00
N THR A 98 -5.05 -1.47 12.80
CA THR A 98 -6.07 -1.54 13.86
C THR A 98 -7.23 -2.41 13.42
N THR A 99 -8.17 -1.85 12.66
CA THR A 99 -9.41 -2.51 12.24
C THR A 99 -9.14 -3.82 11.51
N ALA A 100 -8.22 -3.83 10.54
CA ALA A 100 -7.97 -5.03 9.74
C ALA A 100 -7.40 -6.18 10.59
N VAL A 101 -6.50 -5.90 11.55
CA VAL A 101 -5.95 -6.91 12.46
C VAL A 101 -7.05 -7.51 13.34
N VAL A 102 -7.91 -6.69 13.93
CA VAL A 102 -9.02 -7.19 14.76
C VAL A 102 -9.99 -8.04 13.94
N MET A 103 -10.33 -7.61 12.73
CA MET A 103 -11.16 -8.40 11.81
C MET A 103 -10.50 -9.73 11.44
N ALA A 104 -9.20 -9.71 11.14
CA ALA A 104 -8.41 -10.89 10.81
C ALA A 104 -8.40 -11.90 11.95
N MET A 105 -8.10 -11.47 13.17
CA MET A 105 -8.03 -12.36 14.34
C MET A 105 -9.33 -13.13 14.55
N HIS A 106 -10.47 -12.43 14.58
CA HIS A 106 -11.76 -13.08 14.79
C HIS A 106 -12.21 -13.90 13.57
N GLY A 107 -11.99 -13.38 12.36
CA GLY A 107 -12.39 -14.05 11.13
C GLY A 107 -11.58 -15.33 10.86
N ASN A 108 -10.27 -15.31 11.10
CA ASN A 108 -9.39 -16.47 10.94
C ASN A 108 -9.82 -17.59 11.87
N GLY A 109 -10.04 -17.29 13.16
CA GLY A 109 -10.49 -18.27 14.14
C GLY A 109 -11.85 -18.86 13.79
N ALA A 110 -12.81 -18.03 13.35
CA ALA A 110 -14.14 -18.51 12.96
C ALA A 110 -14.09 -19.42 11.73
N LEU A 111 -13.28 -19.08 10.72
CA LEU A 111 -13.15 -19.88 9.50
C LEU A 111 -12.39 -21.19 9.77
N GLN A 112 -11.34 -21.18 10.60
CA GLN A 112 -10.66 -22.40 11.04
C GLN A 112 -11.59 -23.34 11.80
N GLN A 113 -12.47 -22.81 12.66
CA GLN A 113 -13.48 -23.62 13.35
C GLN A 113 -14.49 -24.26 12.38
N LEU A 114 -14.81 -23.59 11.27
CA LEU A 114 -15.65 -24.18 10.22
C LEU A 114 -14.91 -25.35 9.53
N TRP A 115 -13.63 -25.17 9.20
CA TRP A 115 -12.80 -26.23 8.62
C TRP A 115 -12.69 -27.44 9.55
N ALA A 116 -12.55 -27.22 10.86
CA ALA A 116 -12.52 -28.27 11.87
C ALA A 116 -13.81 -29.12 11.97
N ARG A 117 -14.91 -28.69 11.34
CA ARG A 117 -16.15 -29.49 11.26
C ARG A 117 -16.19 -30.44 10.06
N VAL A 118 -15.36 -30.20 9.04
CA VAL A 118 -15.45 -30.91 7.75
C VAL A 118 -14.13 -31.55 7.31
N LEU A 119 -13.01 -31.17 7.91
CA LEU A 119 -11.68 -31.73 7.68
C LEU A 119 -11.18 -32.46 8.93
N ASP A 120 -10.27 -33.41 8.74
CA ASP A 120 -9.61 -34.10 9.86
C ASP A 120 -8.61 -33.16 10.59
N PRO A 121 -8.29 -33.45 11.87
CA PRO A 121 -7.42 -32.60 12.67
C PRO A 121 -6.03 -32.33 12.07
N ASP A 122 -5.42 -33.31 11.40
CA ASP A 122 -4.09 -33.18 10.82
C ASP A 122 -4.11 -32.24 9.61
N THR A 123 -5.14 -32.38 8.75
CA THR A 123 -5.37 -31.45 7.63
C THR A 123 -5.64 -30.04 8.12
N VAL A 124 -6.43 -29.85 9.18
CA VAL A 124 -6.71 -28.51 9.75
C VAL A 124 -5.45 -27.90 10.35
N ALA A 125 -4.64 -28.68 11.06
CA ALA A 125 -3.38 -28.21 11.62
C ALA A 125 -2.39 -27.78 10.52
N ALA A 126 -2.31 -28.54 9.42
CA ALA A 126 -1.39 -28.26 8.33
C ALA A 126 -1.85 -27.15 7.37
N TRP A 127 -3.14 -27.11 7.02
CA TRP A 127 -3.69 -26.23 5.99
C TRP A 127 -4.59 -25.12 6.52
N GLY A 128 -5.02 -25.19 7.78
CA GLY A 128 -5.92 -24.21 8.40
C GLY A 128 -5.49 -22.75 8.22
N PRO A 129 -4.20 -22.39 8.41
CA PRO A 129 -3.70 -21.05 8.12
C PRO A 129 -3.95 -20.64 6.66
N ALA A 130 -3.48 -21.44 5.70
CA ALA A 130 -3.61 -21.15 4.27
C ALA A 130 -5.06 -21.13 3.77
N LEU A 131 -5.94 -21.94 4.35
CA LEU A 131 -7.36 -21.96 4.00
C LEU A 131 -8.18 -20.86 4.68
N SER A 132 -7.57 -20.05 5.54
CA SER A 132 -8.28 -19.04 6.33
C SER A 132 -7.71 -17.63 6.15
N ALA A 133 -6.49 -17.41 6.61
CA ALA A 133 -5.85 -16.08 6.64
C ALA A 133 -5.82 -15.40 5.27
N PRO A 134 -5.47 -16.07 4.16
CA PRO A 134 -5.49 -15.47 2.83
C PRO A 134 -6.83 -14.85 2.42
N PHE A 135 -7.94 -15.46 2.82
CA PHE A 135 -9.27 -14.98 2.43
C PHE A 135 -9.74 -13.88 3.37
N VAL A 136 -9.63 -14.12 4.69
CA VAL A 136 -10.14 -13.20 5.70
C VAL A 136 -9.30 -11.93 5.76
N GLU A 137 -7.98 -12.05 5.77
CA GLU A 137 -7.09 -10.91 5.97
C GLU A 137 -7.07 -10.01 4.74
N GLU A 138 -6.94 -10.58 3.54
CA GLU A 138 -6.97 -9.77 2.31
C GLU A 138 -8.34 -9.11 2.10
N ALA A 139 -9.44 -9.78 2.49
CA ALA A 139 -10.76 -9.15 2.48
C ALA A 139 -10.87 -8.02 3.51
N ALA A 140 -10.42 -8.23 4.75
CA ALA A 140 -10.44 -7.21 5.81
C ALA A 140 -9.60 -5.97 5.44
N LYS A 141 -8.37 -6.18 4.95
CA LYS A 141 -7.50 -5.11 4.46
C LYS A 141 -8.07 -4.45 3.21
N GLY A 142 -8.65 -5.21 2.30
CA GLY A 142 -9.35 -4.70 1.13
C GLY A 142 -10.55 -3.80 1.49
N LEU A 143 -11.33 -4.17 2.51
CA LEU A 143 -12.42 -3.35 3.05
C LEU A 143 -11.87 -2.04 3.66
N CYS A 144 -10.81 -2.11 4.45
CA CYS A 144 -10.14 -0.92 5.00
C CYS A 144 -9.65 0.02 3.89
N ALA A 145 -9.03 -0.52 2.85
CA ALA A 145 -8.62 0.27 1.68
C ALA A 145 -9.83 0.87 0.94
N THR A 146 -10.93 0.11 0.82
CA THR A 146 -12.18 0.57 0.18
C THR A 146 -12.76 1.78 0.89
N VAL A 147 -12.77 1.81 2.23
CA VAL A 147 -13.23 2.97 3.01
C VAL A 147 -12.48 4.24 2.58
N ILE A 148 -11.16 4.16 2.44
CA ILE A 148 -10.35 5.30 2.01
C ILE A 148 -10.57 5.66 0.53
N LEU A 149 -10.66 4.66 -0.36
CA LEU A 149 -10.95 4.88 -1.78
C LEU A 149 -12.29 5.58 -2.01
N VAL A 150 -13.32 5.22 -1.23
CA VAL A 150 -14.66 5.84 -1.31
C VAL A 150 -14.63 7.24 -0.68
N LEU A 151 -14.07 7.38 0.51
CA LEU A 151 -13.96 8.67 1.21
C LEU A 151 -13.21 9.71 0.37
N CYS A 152 -12.12 9.27 -0.26
CA CYS A 152 -11.20 10.10 -1.04
C CYS A 152 -11.40 9.93 -2.55
N ALA A 153 -12.57 9.50 -3.02
CA ALA A 153 -12.84 9.13 -4.42
C ALA A 153 -12.43 10.18 -5.47
N ALA A 154 -12.48 11.48 -5.13
CA ALA A 154 -12.08 12.55 -6.03
C ALA A 154 -10.55 12.63 -6.27
N THR A 155 -9.75 12.14 -5.33
CA THR A 155 -8.28 12.19 -5.38
C THR A 155 -7.69 10.80 -5.58
N TYR A 156 -8.14 9.79 -4.83
CA TYR A 156 -7.66 8.40 -4.87
C TYR A 156 -8.41 7.58 -5.93
N ASN A 157 -8.33 7.99 -7.20
CA ASN A 157 -9.05 7.35 -8.31
C ASN A 157 -8.15 6.70 -9.38
N ARG A 158 -6.83 6.68 -9.18
CA ARG A 158 -5.84 6.14 -10.13
C ARG A 158 -5.24 4.84 -9.63
N ILE A 159 -4.76 4.01 -10.56
CA ILE A 159 -4.09 2.73 -10.25
C ILE A 159 -2.93 2.95 -9.28
N ALA A 160 -2.07 3.95 -9.52
CA ALA A 160 -0.97 4.27 -8.62
C ALA A 160 -1.42 4.66 -7.20
N HIS A 161 -2.60 5.31 -7.07
CA HIS A 161 -3.16 5.65 -5.76
C HIS A 161 -3.63 4.42 -5.01
N ALA A 162 -4.37 3.54 -5.67
CA ALA A 162 -4.85 2.30 -5.07
C ALA A 162 -3.70 1.34 -4.71
N LEU A 163 -2.69 1.23 -5.57
CA LEU A 163 -1.51 0.42 -5.28
C LEU A 163 -0.82 0.91 -4.01
N MET A 164 -0.50 2.22 -3.96
CA MET A 164 0.16 2.80 -2.78
C MET A 164 -0.70 2.75 -1.52
N LEU A 165 -2.00 3.01 -1.64
CA LEU A 165 -2.93 2.91 -0.52
C LEU A 165 -2.99 1.50 0.03
N GLY A 166 -3.17 0.49 -0.83
CA GLY A 166 -3.20 -0.91 -0.43
C GLY A 166 -1.89 -1.35 0.20
N MET A 167 -0.76 -0.92 -0.37
CA MET A 167 0.55 -1.15 0.23
C MET A 167 0.63 -0.58 1.65
N PHE A 168 0.14 0.63 1.89
CA PHE A 168 0.14 1.24 3.23
C PHE A 168 -0.83 0.56 4.20
N VAL A 169 -2.00 0.11 3.75
CA VAL A 169 -2.92 -0.68 4.57
C VAL A 169 -2.26 -2.00 4.98
N GLY A 170 -1.69 -2.75 4.04
CA GLY A 170 -0.99 -3.99 4.34
C GLY A 170 0.24 -3.78 5.21
N PHE A 171 0.98 -2.68 5.04
CA PHE A 171 2.11 -2.31 5.90
C PHE A 171 1.68 -2.00 7.33
N GLY A 172 0.55 -1.31 7.53
CA GLY A 172 0.00 -1.10 8.86
C GLY A 172 -0.35 -2.43 9.53
N PHE A 173 -0.95 -3.34 8.77
CA PHE A 173 -1.23 -4.71 9.23
C PHE A 173 0.06 -5.46 9.60
N ASP A 174 1.08 -5.44 8.73
CA ASP A 174 2.40 -6.06 8.98
C ASP A 174 2.99 -5.57 10.32
N ILE A 175 3.00 -4.26 10.60
CA ILE A 175 3.55 -3.71 11.85
C ILE A 175 2.84 -4.28 13.08
N SER A 176 1.51 -4.21 13.10
CA SER A 176 0.75 -4.64 14.26
C SER A 176 0.82 -6.16 14.43
N GLU A 177 0.75 -6.91 13.33
CA GLU A 177 0.88 -8.36 13.36
C GLU A 177 2.26 -8.76 13.90
N ASP A 178 3.34 -8.21 13.34
CA ASP A 178 4.68 -8.55 13.76
C ASP A 178 4.95 -8.14 15.22
N LEU A 179 4.38 -7.03 15.70
CA LEU A 179 4.45 -6.65 17.11
C LEU A 179 3.78 -7.69 18.00
N THR A 180 2.60 -8.21 17.62
CA THR A 180 1.95 -9.28 18.40
C THR A 180 2.78 -10.56 18.44
N TYR A 181 3.45 -10.90 17.34
CA TYR A 181 4.38 -12.04 17.31
C TYR A 181 5.63 -11.80 18.15
N ALA A 182 6.21 -10.60 18.12
CA ALA A 182 7.35 -10.24 18.95
C ALA A 182 6.98 -10.27 20.44
N THR A 183 5.81 -9.75 20.82
CA THR A 183 5.29 -9.81 22.19
C THR A 183 5.07 -11.25 22.66
N ARG A 184 4.42 -12.10 21.84
CA ARG A 184 4.26 -13.53 22.17
C ARG A 184 5.62 -14.23 22.30
N SER A 185 6.55 -13.95 21.38
CA SER A 185 7.88 -14.56 21.40
C SER A 185 8.69 -14.12 22.63
N ALA A 186 8.53 -12.88 23.09
CA ALA A 186 9.11 -12.44 24.35
C ALA A 186 8.55 -13.24 25.54
N ILE A 187 7.22 -13.30 25.69
CA ILE A 187 6.55 -13.96 26.81
C ILE A 187 6.89 -15.46 26.89
N TYR A 188 6.94 -16.15 25.74
CA TYR A 188 7.19 -17.60 25.71
C TYR A 188 8.68 -17.99 25.66
N SER A 189 9.58 -17.02 25.63
CA SER A 189 11.02 -17.29 25.59
C SER A 189 11.52 -17.83 26.93
N LEU A 190 12.25 -18.94 26.90
CA LEU A 190 12.87 -19.53 28.11
C LEU A 190 14.20 -18.83 28.49
N ASP A 191 14.80 -18.08 27.56
CA ASP A 191 16.08 -17.39 27.79
C ASP A 191 15.87 -15.98 28.35
N SER A 192 15.18 -15.14 27.59
CA SER A 192 14.76 -13.78 27.97
C SER A 192 13.77 -13.23 26.94
N ASP A 193 12.96 -12.26 27.35
CA ASP A 193 12.08 -11.50 26.49
C ASP A 193 12.83 -10.91 25.27
N LEU A 194 14.01 -10.35 25.51
CA LEU A 194 14.83 -9.71 24.48
C LEU A 194 15.32 -10.72 23.44
N ALA A 195 15.73 -11.91 23.87
CA ALA A 195 16.12 -12.98 22.95
C ALA A 195 14.93 -13.42 22.10
N GLY A 196 13.77 -13.66 22.72
CA GLY A 196 12.56 -14.10 22.03
C GLY A 196 12.06 -13.08 21.01
N ALA A 197 11.83 -11.83 21.43
CA ALA A 197 11.39 -10.77 20.53
C ALA A 197 12.46 -10.42 19.48
N GLY A 198 13.74 -10.46 19.84
CA GLY A 198 14.84 -10.16 18.91
C GLY A 198 14.96 -11.17 17.77
N VAL A 199 14.88 -12.48 18.08
CA VAL A 199 14.87 -13.54 17.05
C VAL A 199 13.66 -13.39 16.13
N ASN A 200 12.48 -13.10 16.70
CA ASN A 200 11.28 -12.86 15.92
C ASN A 200 11.45 -11.66 14.96
N LEU A 201 11.96 -10.53 15.46
CA LEU A 201 12.21 -9.33 14.65
C LEU A 201 13.16 -9.62 13.47
N VAL A 202 14.24 -10.37 13.70
CA VAL A 202 15.16 -10.76 12.61
C VAL A 202 14.44 -11.61 11.56
N ALA A 203 13.65 -12.60 11.99
CA ALA A 203 12.87 -13.42 11.07
C ALA A 203 11.89 -12.58 10.23
N ARG A 204 11.21 -11.60 10.85
CA ARG A 204 10.29 -10.68 10.16
C ARG A 204 11.01 -9.77 9.16
N ILE A 205 12.18 -9.23 9.53
CA ILE A 205 13.01 -8.44 8.59
C ILE A 205 13.40 -9.26 7.35
N LEU A 206 13.78 -10.53 7.54
CA LEU A 206 14.18 -11.42 6.44
C LEU A 206 13.00 -11.85 5.57
N THR A 207 11.78 -11.77 6.09
CA THR A 207 10.56 -12.23 5.42
C THR A 207 9.61 -11.12 4.95
N ALA A 208 9.99 -9.86 5.19
CA ALA A 208 9.18 -8.68 4.88
C ALA A 208 8.95 -8.38 3.37
N ILE A 209 9.62 -9.10 2.46
CA ILE A 209 9.59 -8.81 1.01
C ILE A 209 9.48 -10.12 0.22
N PRO A 210 8.33 -10.39 -0.44
CA PRO A 210 7.05 -9.68 -0.38
C PRO A 210 6.22 -10.14 0.83
N ALA A 211 5.53 -9.21 1.50
CA ALA A 211 4.66 -9.48 2.66
C ALA A 211 3.25 -8.89 2.44
N HIS A 212 2.47 -8.64 3.51
CA HIS A 212 1.07 -8.23 3.39
C HIS A 212 0.89 -6.93 2.60
N TRP A 213 1.83 -5.97 2.69
CA TRP A 213 1.82 -4.76 1.86
C TRP A 213 1.75 -5.05 0.35
N SER A 214 2.39 -6.12 -0.12
CA SER A 214 2.42 -6.45 -1.54
C SER A 214 1.08 -7.04 -2.03
N TYR A 215 0.50 -7.94 -1.26
CA TYR A 215 -0.79 -8.61 -1.56
C TYR A 215 -1.91 -7.59 -1.54
N THR A 216 -1.98 -6.81 -0.44
CA THR A 216 -3.01 -5.78 -0.24
C THR A 216 -2.93 -4.69 -1.30
N GLY A 217 -1.72 -4.35 -1.78
CA GLY A 217 -1.51 -3.45 -2.91
C GLY A 217 -2.25 -3.91 -4.18
N LEU A 218 -2.09 -5.18 -4.55
CA LEU A 218 -2.77 -5.73 -5.73
C LEU A 218 -4.28 -5.83 -5.51
N PHE A 219 -4.71 -6.32 -4.34
CA PHE A 219 -6.12 -6.43 -3.99
C PHE A 219 -6.83 -5.07 -4.09
N THR A 220 -6.21 -4.02 -3.57
CA THR A 220 -6.77 -2.66 -3.55
C THR A 220 -6.91 -2.08 -4.95
N VAL A 221 -5.98 -2.38 -5.87
CA VAL A 221 -6.12 -1.99 -7.29
C VAL A 221 -7.28 -2.73 -7.93
N GLY A 222 -7.44 -4.03 -7.63
CA GLY A 222 -8.59 -4.81 -8.07
C GLY A 222 -9.92 -4.23 -7.61
N VAL A 223 -10.00 -3.77 -6.35
CA VAL A 223 -11.16 -3.03 -5.84
C VAL A 223 -11.38 -1.73 -6.61
N LEU A 224 -10.35 -0.89 -6.75
CA LEU A 224 -10.47 0.41 -7.41
C LEU A 224 -11.09 0.30 -8.81
N VAL A 225 -10.63 -0.66 -9.63
CA VAL A 225 -11.09 -0.76 -11.03
C VAL A 225 -12.58 -1.09 -11.15
N LEU A 226 -13.21 -1.62 -10.09
CA LEU A 226 -14.65 -1.84 -10.02
C LEU A 226 -15.42 -0.59 -9.58
N LEU A 227 -14.78 0.32 -8.83
CA LEU A 227 -15.43 1.50 -8.28
C LEU A 227 -15.86 2.51 -9.37
N PRO A 228 -16.97 3.24 -9.16
CA PRO A 228 -17.39 4.32 -10.04
C PRO A 228 -16.36 5.44 -10.18
N SER A 229 -15.58 5.68 -9.13
CA SER A 229 -14.58 6.73 -9.07
C SER A 229 -13.36 6.48 -9.95
N PHE A 230 -13.15 5.27 -10.47
CA PHE A 230 -11.96 4.93 -11.25
C PHE A 230 -11.78 5.85 -12.47
N ALA A 231 -10.66 6.59 -12.52
CA ALA A 231 -10.40 7.57 -13.58
C ALA A 231 -10.20 6.94 -14.98
N GLY A 232 -9.99 5.63 -15.06
CA GLY A 232 -9.89 4.88 -16.32
C GLY A 232 -11.21 4.25 -16.77
N ARG A 233 -12.33 4.51 -16.08
CA ARG A 233 -13.61 3.81 -16.27
C ARG A 233 -14.13 3.86 -17.69
N ASP A 234 -14.07 5.02 -18.35
CA ASP A 234 -14.58 5.18 -19.73
C ASP A 234 -13.66 4.55 -20.78
N ARG A 235 -12.37 4.41 -20.46
CA ARG A 235 -11.39 3.78 -21.36
C ARG A 235 -11.40 2.25 -21.29
N TRP A 236 -11.93 1.67 -20.21
CA TRP A 236 -11.86 0.24 -19.95
C TRP A 236 -13.26 -0.38 -20.02
N SER A 237 -13.44 -1.34 -20.94
CA SER A 237 -14.70 -2.08 -21.04
C SER A 237 -15.07 -2.75 -19.70
N PRO A 238 -16.37 -2.94 -19.40
CA PRO A 238 -16.81 -3.64 -18.19
C PRO A 238 -16.14 -5.01 -18.02
N ALA A 239 -16.04 -5.79 -19.09
CA ALA A 239 -15.39 -7.11 -19.08
C ALA A 239 -13.91 -7.03 -18.71
N ARG A 240 -13.16 -6.05 -19.26
CA ARG A 240 -11.76 -5.82 -18.90
C ARG A 240 -11.62 -5.48 -17.42
N ARG A 241 -12.48 -4.60 -16.89
CA ARG A 241 -12.43 -4.19 -15.47
C ARG A 241 -12.69 -5.38 -14.55
N LEU A 242 -13.72 -6.18 -14.84
CA LEU A 242 -14.02 -7.38 -14.07
C LEU A 242 -12.87 -8.40 -14.12
N GLY A 243 -12.32 -8.67 -15.31
CA GLY A 243 -11.21 -9.60 -15.48
C GLY A 243 -9.94 -9.16 -14.75
N VAL A 244 -9.58 -7.87 -14.84
CA VAL A 244 -8.42 -7.32 -14.11
C VAL A 244 -8.66 -7.32 -12.61
N ALA A 245 -9.87 -6.96 -12.15
CA ALA A 245 -10.21 -6.99 -10.73
C ALA A 245 -10.06 -8.40 -10.14
N ALA A 246 -10.70 -9.38 -10.79
CA ALA A 246 -10.64 -10.77 -10.38
C ALA A 246 -9.21 -11.29 -10.37
N ALA A 247 -8.43 -11.02 -11.43
CA ALA A 247 -7.03 -11.46 -11.52
C ALA A 247 -6.16 -10.88 -10.39
N LEU A 248 -6.30 -9.58 -10.09
CA LEU A 248 -5.48 -8.92 -9.06
C LEU A 248 -5.89 -9.32 -7.63
N MET A 249 -7.18 -9.40 -7.35
CA MET A 249 -7.69 -9.85 -6.04
C MET A 249 -7.34 -11.32 -5.80
N PHE A 250 -7.51 -12.17 -6.80
CA PHE A 250 -7.10 -13.58 -6.72
C PHE A 250 -5.59 -13.70 -6.54
N SER A 251 -4.77 -12.92 -7.26
CA SER A 251 -3.32 -12.94 -7.10
C SER A 251 -2.89 -12.60 -5.68
N ALA A 252 -3.54 -11.62 -5.04
CA ALA A 252 -3.27 -11.26 -3.64
C ALA A 252 -3.56 -12.42 -2.68
N VAL A 253 -4.76 -13.01 -2.77
CA VAL A 253 -5.16 -14.17 -1.95
C VAL A 253 -4.25 -15.37 -2.23
N PHE A 254 -3.92 -15.63 -3.49
CA PHE A 254 -3.08 -16.75 -3.88
C PHE A 254 -1.64 -16.60 -3.38
N MET A 255 -1.06 -15.40 -3.46
CA MET A 255 0.29 -15.15 -2.91
C MET A 255 0.34 -15.37 -1.39
N HIS A 256 -0.71 -14.93 -0.69
CA HIS A 256 -0.84 -15.17 0.75
C HIS A 256 -1.04 -16.66 1.04
N PHE A 257 -1.89 -17.34 0.29
CA PHE A 257 -2.06 -18.79 0.37
C PHE A 257 -0.75 -19.54 0.19
N VAL A 258 0.06 -19.19 -0.81
CA VAL A 258 1.37 -19.82 -1.04
C VAL A 258 2.32 -19.58 0.14
N TRP A 259 2.24 -18.40 0.77
CA TRP A 259 3.04 -18.10 1.96
C TRP A 259 2.68 -19.03 3.14
N ASP A 260 1.39 -19.23 3.38
CA ASP A 260 0.90 -20.02 4.51
C ASP A 260 0.80 -21.52 4.24
N ALA A 261 0.77 -21.93 2.98
CA ALA A 261 0.59 -23.32 2.60
C ALA A 261 1.74 -24.18 3.13
N PRO A 262 1.49 -25.39 3.64
CA PRO A 262 2.56 -26.29 4.09
C PRO A 262 3.48 -26.69 2.93
N VAL A 263 2.98 -26.65 1.69
CA VAL A 263 3.75 -26.92 0.47
C VAL A 263 3.74 -25.73 -0.50
N PRO A 264 4.87 -25.42 -1.16
CA PRO A 264 6.18 -26.07 -0.99
C PRO A 264 6.83 -25.68 0.34
N GLU A 265 7.43 -26.63 1.07
CA GLU A 265 8.11 -26.36 2.35
C GLU A 265 9.28 -25.37 2.23
N ASN A 266 9.90 -25.33 1.04
CA ASN A 266 11.04 -24.48 0.76
C ASN A 266 10.61 -23.00 0.69
N ILE A 267 11.04 -22.23 1.70
CA ILE A 267 10.71 -20.80 1.82
C ILE A 267 11.20 -19.97 0.62
N LEU A 268 12.36 -20.29 0.04
CA LEU A 268 12.90 -19.59 -1.14
C LEU A 268 11.99 -19.77 -2.37
N THR A 269 11.34 -20.92 -2.48
CA THR A 269 10.37 -21.19 -3.55
C THR A 269 9.12 -20.34 -3.39
N LYS A 270 8.57 -20.26 -2.17
CA LYS A 270 7.45 -19.36 -1.84
C LYS A 270 7.79 -17.90 -2.14
N PHE A 271 8.98 -17.45 -1.72
CA PHE A 271 9.50 -16.13 -2.06
C PHE A 271 9.56 -15.89 -3.56
N ALA A 272 10.15 -16.82 -4.32
CA ALA A 272 10.28 -16.68 -5.77
C ALA A 272 8.92 -16.56 -6.46
N ILE A 273 7.94 -17.40 -6.08
CA ILE A 273 6.58 -17.36 -6.61
C ILE A 273 5.95 -15.99 -6.34
N ASN A 274 5.96 -15.54 -5.07
CA ASN A 274 5.34 -14.28 -4.71
C ASN A 274 6.05 -13.09 -5.38
N LEU A 275 7.38 -13.05 -5.42
CA LEU A 275 8.11 -11.98 -6.11
C LEU A 275 7.77 -11.93 -7.60
N VAL A 276 7.69 -13.07 -8.28
CA VAL A 276 7.34 -13.13 -9.70
C VAL A 276 5.94 -12.59 -9.94
N ILE A 277 4.95 -13.02 -9.15
CA ILE A 277 3.56 -12.55 -9.29
C ILE A 277 3.48 -11.05 -9.02
N PHE A 278 4.02 -10.58 -7.90
CA PHE A 278 3.96 -9.18 -7.50
C PHE A 278 4.68 -8.27 -8.47
N PHE A 279 5.94 -8.57 -8.84
CA PHE A 279 6.67 -7.70 -9.76
C PHE A 279 6.06 -7.70 -11.15
N THR A 280 5.55 -8.83 -11.64
CA THR A 280 4.85 -8.85 -12.93
C THR A 280 3.64 -7.93 -12.90
N ALA A 281 2.78 -8.05 -11.88
CA ALA A 281 1.62 -7.19 -11.73
C ALA A 281 2.04 -5.71 -11.55
N ALA A 282 2.93 -5.41 -10.62
CA ALA A 282 3.40 -4.06 -10.33
C ALA A 282 4.02 -3.37 -11.55
N LEU A 283 4.82 -4.09 -12.35
CA LEU A 283 5.41 -3.54 -13.58
C LEU A 283 4.35 -3.20 -14.63
N LEU A 284 3.31 -4.03 -14.77
CA LEU A 284 2.19 -3.75 -15.68
C LEU A 284 1.37 -2.53 -15.20
N LEU A 285 1.12 -2.42 -13.89
CA LEU A 285 0.42 -1.27 -13.30
C LEU A 285 1.22 0.03 -13.43
N ILE A 286 2.54 -0.01 -13.19
CA ILE A 286 3.44 1.15 -13.37
C ILE A 286 3.52 1.55 -14.86
N ARG A 287 3.43 0.59 -15.78
CA ARG A 287 3.37 0.87 -17.22
C ARG A 287 2.10 1.65 -17.59
N ASP A 288 0.94 1.31 -17.03
CA ASP A 288 -0.29 2.07 -17.26
C ASP A 288 -0.16 3.52 -16.76
N GLU A 289 0.40 3.72 -15.56
CA GLU A 289 0.65 5.08 -15.03
C GLU A 289 1.64 5.86 -15.89
N ARG A 290 2.68 5.19 -16.42
CA ARG A 290 3.61 5.81 -17.36
C ARG A 290 2.91 6.33 -18.62
N ASP A 291 2.07 5.50 -19.21
CA ASP A 291 1.41 5.83 -20.47
C ASP A 291 0.41 6.97 -20.25
N ARG A 292 -0.24 7.03 -19.07
CA ARG A 292 -1.03 8.19 -18.62
C ARG A 292 -0.20 9.48 -18.51
N VAL A 293 0.95 9.42 -17.84
CA VAL A 293 1.83 10.60 -17.66
C VAL A 293 2.30 11.13 -19.01
N ARG A 294 2.67 10.24 -19.94
CA ARG A 294 2.99 10.62 -21.32
C ARG A 294 1.82 11.30 -22.03
N GLY A 295 0.61 10.77 -21.87
CA GLY A 295 -0.61 11.38 -22.39
C GLY A 295 -0.88 12.78 -21.84
N ARG A 296 -0.74 12.99 -20.52
CA ARG A 296 -0.90 14.31 -19.88
C ARG A 296 0.14 15.31 -20.38
N ILE A 297 1.39 14.88 -20.52
CA ILE A 297 2.45 15.75 -21.06
C ILE A 297 2.11 16.13 -22.50
N ALA A 298 1.75 15.16 -23.35
CA ALA A 298 1.42 15.42 -24.76
C ALA A 298 0.23 16.37 -24.94
N ALA A 299 -0.81 16.24 -24.11
CA ALA A 299 -2.01 17.06 -24.20
C ALA A 299 -1.87 18.45 -23.54
N GLY A 300 -0.91 18.63 -22.62
CA GLY A 300 -0.88 19.77 -21.70
C GLY A 300 0.31 20.71 -21.84
N ARG A 301 1.25 20.52 -22.77
CA ARG A 301 2.49 21.33 -22.83
C ARG A 301 2.24 22.83 -22.89
N ASP A 302 1.22 23.23 -23.66
CA ASP A 302 0.91 24.64 -23.92
C ASP A 302 -0.17 25.20 -22.98
N VAL A 303 -0.62 24.41 -22.00
CA VAL A 303 -1.73 24.75 -21.10
C VAL A 303 -1.25 24.80 -19.65
N ASP A 304 -1.81 25.69 -18.84
CA ASP A 304 -1.58 25.72 -17.38
C ASP A 304 -1.97 24.34 -16.78
N PRO A 305 -1.17 23.71 -15.91
CA PRO A 305 0.01 24.23 -15.21
C PRO A 305 1.37 23.86 -15.81
N LEU A 306 1.40 23.25 -17.00
CA LEU A 306 2.68 22.84 -17.61
C LEU A 306 3.28 23.93 -18.49
N ARG A 307 2.49 24.95 -18.85
CA ARG A 307 2.96 26.11 -19.58
C ARG A 307 4.13 26.78 -18.84
N GLY A 308 5.28 26.86 -19.50
CA GLY A 308 6.51 27.43 -18.93
C GLY A 308 7.44 26.43 -18.25
N VAL A 309 7.11 25.14 -18.20
CA VAL A 309 8.05 24.09 -17.81
C VAL A 309 8.93 23.72 -19.00
N ASP A 310 10.25 23.68 -18.81
CA ASP A 310 11.21 23.30 -19.87
C ASP A 310 10.83 21.97 -20.54
N ASP A 311 10.79 21.94 -21.88
CA ASP A 311 10.47 20.74 -22.66
C ASP A 311 11.43 19.58 -22.37
N GLU A 312 12.72 19.86 -22.18
CA GLU A 312 13.71 18.85 -21.80
C GLU A 312 13.36 18.17 -20.46
N VAL A 313 12.79 18.92 -19.52
CA VAL A 313 12.34 18.37 -18.24
C VAL A 313 11.15 17.46 -18.49
N LEU A 314 10.13 17.92 -19.23
CA LEU A 314 8.92 17.15 -19.53
C LEU A 314 9.24 15.85 -20.28
N ASP A 315 10.08 15.91 -21.32
CA ASP A 315 10.53 14.76 -22.10
C ASP A 315 11.26 13.73 -21.24
N SER A 316 11.98 14.19 -20.23
CA SER A 316 12.68 13.31 -19.30
C SER A 316 11.74 12.49 -18.41
N LEU A 317 10.49 12.93 -18.19
CA LEU A 317 9.59 12.31 -17.21
C LEU A 317 8.97 10.99 -17.68
N GLY A 318 8.98 10.73 -19.00
CA GLY A 318 8.29 9.61 -19.62
C GLY A 318 8.84 8.24 -19.29
N SER A 319 10.10 8.10 -18.83
CA SER A 319 10.64 6.82 -18.39
C SER A 319 11.76 6.98 -17.36
N TRP A 320 12.02 5.93 -16.57
CA TRP A 320 13.15 5.93 -15.63
C TRP A 320 14.51 6.11 -16.33
N ARG A 321 14.66 5.57 -17.55
CA ARG A 321 15.90 5.70 -18.34
C ARG A 321 16.14 7.16 -18.73
N ASP A 322 15.10 7.83 -19.20
CA ASP A 322 15.17 9.24 -19.63
C ASP A 322 15.44 10.17 -18.46
N ARG A 323 14.77 9.93 -17.32
CA ARG A 323 15.07 10.68 -16.08
C ARG A 323 16.53 10.53 -15.67
N ARG A 324 17.07 9.30 -15.72
CA ARG A 324 18.46 9.05 -15.34
C ARG A 324 19.44 9.67 -16.35
N ARG A 325 19.12 9.68 -17.65
CA ARG A 325 19.91 10.33 -18.70
C ARG A 325 19.99 11.84 -18.47
N PHE A 326 18.86 12.50 -18.25
CA PHE A 326 18.79 13.94 -17.94
C PHE A 326 19.62 14.30 -16.70
N LEU A 327 19.49 13.53 -15.61
CA LEU A 327 20.29 13.74 -14.40
C LEU A 327 21.79 13.49 -14.59
N ARG A 328 22.18 12.60 -15.51
CA ARG A 328 23.58 12.34 -15.86
C ARG A 328 24.15 13.49 -16.69
N GLN A 329 23.39 14.02 -17.64
CA GLN A 329 23.78 15.19 -18.45
C GLN A 329 23.96 16.42 -17.57
N ALA A 330 22.99 16.73 -16.70
CA ALA A 330 23.11 17.82 -15.73
C ALA A 330 24.33 17.67 -14.80
N ARG A 331 24.66 16.44 -14.37
CA ARG A 331 25.87 16.17 -13.58
C ARG A 331 27.15 16.43 -14.37
N ARG A 332 27.19 16.08 -15.64
CA ARG A 332 28.36 16.31 -16.51
C ARG A 332 28.58 17.80 -16.75
N ALA A 333 27.51 18.57 -16.94
CA ALA A 333 27.58 20.01 -17.20
C ALA A 333 27.94 20.86 -15.96
N GLY A 334 27.37 20.56 -14.78
CA GLY A 334 27.50 21.42 -13.59
C GLY A 334 27.68 20.67 -12.27
N GLY A 335 28.20 19.45 -12.32
CA GLY A 335 28.54 18.65 -11.14
C GLY A 335 27.35 18.25 -10.27
N ARG A 336 27.60 18.07 -8.96
CA ARG A 336 26.58 17.58 -8.01
C ARG A 336 25.44 18.59 -7.80
N LYS A 337 25.74 19.90 -7.79
CA LYS A 337 24.75 20.97 -7.60
C LYS A 337 23.74 20.99 -8.75
N ALA A 338 24.22 20.97 -10.00
CA ALA A 338 23.34 20.92 -11.18
C ALA A 338 22.47 19.66 -11.22
N LYS A 339 23.01 18.48 -10.85
CA LYS A 339 22.20 17.26 -10.72
C LYS A 339 21.08 17.40 -9.68
N LYS A 340 21.34 18.06 -8.54
CA LYS A 340 20.34 18.29 -7.49
C LYS A 340 19.23 19.23 -8.01
N ALA A 341 19.60 20.33 -8.66
CA ALA A 341 18.65 21.27 -9.28
C ALA A 341 17.80 20.60 -10.37
N ALA A 342 18.42 19.84 -11.28
CA ALA A 342 17.71 19.07 -12.32
C ALA A 342 16.73 18.06 -11.72
N ARG A 343 17.11 17.38 -10.63
CA ARG A 343 16.20 16.48 -9.90
C ARG A 343 15.03 17.23 -9.26
N GLN A 344 15.25 18.44 -8.76
CA GLN A 344 14.19 19.26 -8.19
C GLN A 344 13.21 19.68 -9.29
N ARG A 345 13.68 20.20 -10.43
CA ARG A 345 12.84 20.50 -11.60
C ARG A 345 11.98 19.31 -12.05
N GLN A 346 12.55 18.10 -12.13
CA GLN A 346 11.78 16.90 -12.44
C GLN A 346 10.69 16.59 -11.41
N ARG A 347 10.97 16.84 -10.12
CA ARG A 347 9.99 16.61 -9.05
C ARG A 347 8.88 17.63 -9.07
N ASP A 348 9.23 18.90 -9.26
CA ASP A 348 8.26 20.00 -9.34
C ASP A 348 7.31 19.78 -10.53
N ALA A 349 7.86 19.42 -11.70
CA ALA A 349 7.05 19.08 -12.87
C ALA A 349 6.15 17.86 -12.64
N LEU A 350 6.61 16.83 -11.93
CA LEU A 350 5.75 15.69 -11.54
C LEU A 350 4.66 16.10 -10.54
N ASP A 351 4.98 16.99 -9.60
CA ASP A 351 4.00 17.46 -8.63
C ASP A 351 2.91 18.31 -9.32
N LEU A 352 3.27 19.13 -10.30
CA LEU A 352 2.31 19.83 -11.17
C LEU A 352 1.44 18.87 -11.98
N LEU A 353 2.03 17.79 -12.52
CA LEU A 353 1.31 16.72 -13.22
C LEU A 353 0.39 15.88 -12.33
N ASN A 354 0.47 16.00 -11.00
CA ASN A 354 -0.35 15.22 -10.07
C ASN A 354 -1.41 16.05 -9.35
N ARG A 355 -1.30 17.37 -9.41
CA ARG A 355 -2.43 18.29 -9.24
C ARG A 355 -3.43 18.08 -10.38
#